data_AF-A0A6P1LF41-F1
#
_entry.id   AF-A0A6P1LF41-F1
#
_cell.length_a   1.000
_cell.length_b   1.000
_cell.length_c   1.000
_cell.angle_alpha   90.00
_cell.angle_beta   90.00
_cell.angle_gamma   90.00
#
_symmetry.space_group_name_H-M   'P 1'
#
loop_
_entity.id
_entity.type
_entity.pdbx_description
1 polymer ?
#
loop_
_entity_poly.entity_id
_entity_poly.type
_entity_poly.pdbx_seq_one_letter_code
_entity_poly.pdbx_strand_id
1 'polypeptide(L)'
;MSVRELPSEITSNDFDYLNGSFLTRNNSVDESGKLKYPQFVKEINDEEGTIKVQVNLDQIPWFVSNGQMPSDIAPKTLSFESSSADKISSRVTWKNVDLDYDFKNTLPTKLTIDDINRFDPFTINIQSQNTKLNNVSYPKKEYSIVEKNDKTGIVKIKATFKYIPLGVDLKETNIQTYNVEKEYKIFSSDEQHQLVFIGNKNNETENIKDIPELKELSESNLLPSSFNATDPSSILKFINTDNSAGYPLSKMSFNIEPNDNEGTITISCSLPDDYYPDQKNETFKKTYTGLNKISDYSLIINDKATSFNKKQYRPSEINEQEIYDHFIQYKGFNSSDIKLELTPNDETGVLNLKLILDGSYPSSVTASWGFVKENNQYIKLDSINGFKTTEEYENQYVVKFKDDNGESLREIKKYTPNQIKDILTSKNVNEHKLSIDGKEIQSELDFAKNVIESKGTSIPDEWDEKHFLYNIYYNDTNGEITVKLTFKNVPGVESDLVFIQRFTGFAKGNQVPTEDIFSFKTQSQLFVDNPNFKNMLPSYIEKQLKDETNGINELNKFIGFSSDSYTKGINERKYKLEIVSDDIHGYITLKIMFDNNVVNNENSLLTYTVTYSDFLTE
;
A
#
# COMPACT_ATOMS: atom_id res chain seq x y z
N MET A 1 -54.51 -23.93 42.64
CA MET A 1 -53.81 -23.52 41.41
C MET A 1 -54.34 -22.15 40.98
N SER A 2 -53.47 -21.14 40.94
CA SER A 2 -53.69 -19.89 40.20
C SER A 2 -52.67 -19.96 39.07
N VAL A 3 -53.03 -20.55 37.94
CA VAL A 3 -52.08 -20.82 36.85
C VAL A 3 -52.29 -19.75 35.79
N ARG A 4 -51.28 -18.88 35.59
CA ARG A 4 -51.20 -17.91 34.47
C ARG A 4 -50.48 -18.51 33.24
N GLU A 5 -50.42 -19.83 33.15
CA GLU A 5 -49.75 -20.58 32.09
C GLU A 5 -50.81 -21.23 31.18
N LEU A 6 -50.42 -21.52 29.94
CA LEU A 6 -51.29 -22.26 29.02
C LEU A 6 -51.35 -23.75 29.41
N PRO A 7 -52.50 -24.43 29.25
CA PRO A 7 -52.60 -25.89 29.46
C PRO A 7 -51.49 -26.70 28.78
N SER A 8 -51.05 -26.30 27.60
CA SER A 8 -49.97 -26.95 26.86
C SER A 8 -48.58 -26.83 27.48
N GLU A 9 -48.34 -25.81 28.30
CA GLU A 9 -47.05 -25.52 28.93
C GLU A 9 -46.87 -26.28 30.26
N ILE A 10 -47.99 -26.65 30.91
CA ILE A 10 -47.99 -27.33 32.21
C ILE A 10 -47.43 -28.76 32.07
N THR A 11 -46.42 -29.07 32.87
CA THR A 11 -45.73 -30.36 32.96
C THR A 11 -45.95 -31.01 34.33
N SER A 12 -45.37 -32.19 34.53
CA SER A 12 -45.34 -32.82 35.86
C SER A 12 -44.63 -31.97 36.92
N ASN A 13 -43.65 -31.14 36.53
CA ASN A 13 -42.88 -30.34 37.48
C ASN A 13 -43.68 -29.19 38.11
N ASP A 14 -44.82 -28.84 37.51
CA ASP A 14 -45.68 -27.74 37.95
C ASP A 14 -46.68 -28.17 39.04
N PHE A 15 -46.56 -29.42 39.51
CA PHE A 15 -47.39 -30.00 40.57
C PHE A 15 -46.58 -30.30 41.83
N ASP A 16 -46.96 -29.66 42.93
CA ASP A 16 -46.51 -30.04 44.27
C ASP A 16 -47.21 -31.34 44.71
N TYR A 17 -46.47 -32.45 44.67
CA TYR A 17 -46.98 -33.74 45.12
C TYR A 17 -47.00 -33.84 46.66
N LEU A 18 -47.86 -34.73 47.18
CA LEU A 18 -47.97 -34.99 48.63
C LEU A 18 -46.61 -35.33 49.25
N ASN A 19 -46.30 -34.76 50.43
CA ASN A 19 -45.06 -35.00 51.19
C ASN A 19 -44.68 -36.50 51.21
N GLY A 20 -43.48 -36.83 50.71
CA GLY A 20 -42.95 -38.21 50.68
C GLY A 20 -43.42 -39.08 49.51
N SER A 21 -44.02 -38.50 48.47
CA SER A 21 -44.44 -39.21 47.26
C SER A 21 -43.58 -38.82 46.05
N PHE A 22 -43.40 -39.72 45.08
CA PHE A 22 -42.70 -39.45 43.81
C PHE A 22 -43.44 -40.08 42.63
N LEU A 23 -43.21 -39.59 41.40
CA LEU A 23 -43.81 -40.14 40.19
C LEU A 23 -43.44 -41.62 40.03
N THR A 24 -44.43 -42.47 39.73
CA THR A 24 -44.26 -43.92 39.73
C THR A 24 -43.14 -44.39 38.79
N ARG A 25 -42.36 -45.38 39.21
CA ARG A 25 -41.38 -46.06 38.32
C ARG A 25 -41.85 -47.45 37.90
N ASN A 26 -43.15 -47.71 38.04
CA ASN A 26 -43.75 -48.99 37.66
C ASN A 26 -43.87 -49.09 36.12
N ASN A 27 -43.08 -49.98 35.53
CA ASN A 27 -43.02 -50.21 34.09
C ASN A 27 -43.94 -51.36 33.61
N SER A 28 -44.87 -51.84 34.44
CA SER A 28 -45.84 -52.87 34.04
C SER A 28 -46.66 -52.40 32.85
N VAL A 29 -46.84 -53.29 31.87
CA VAL A 29 -47.65 -53.04 30.69
C VAL A 29 -48.98 -53.80 30.75
N ASP A 30 -50.01 -53.26 30.12
CA ASP A 30 -51.27 -53.95 29.87
C ASP A 30 -51.17 -54.93 28.69
N GLU A 31 -52.27 -55.63 28.38
CA GLU A 31 -52.36 -56.60 27.27
C GLU A 31 -52.10 -55.98 25.89
N SER A 32 -52.17 -54.64 25.78
CA SER A 32 -51.87 -53.88 24.56
C SER A 32 -50.43 -53.37 24.49
N GLY A 33 -49.61 -53.70 25.48
CA GLY A 33 -48.21 -53.26 25.58
C GLY A 33 -48.03 -51.81 26.04
N LYS A 34 -49.08 -51.15 26.55
CA LYS A 34 -49.00 -49.79 27.10
C LYS A 34 -48.74 -49.82 28.59
N LEU A 35 -48.03 -48.82 29.11
CA LEU A 35 -47.83 -48.69 30.56
C LEU A 35 -49.17 -48.67 31.28
N LYS A 36 -49.35 -49.60 32.21
CA LYS A 36 -50.53 -49.70 33.06
C LYS A 36 -50.67 -48.48 33.98
N TYR A 37 -49.54 -47.92 34.41
CA TYR A 37 -49.46 -46.75 35.29
C TYR A 37 -48.49 -45.70 34.71
N PRO A 38 -48.91 -44.91 33.71
CA PRO A 38 -48.08 -43.83 33.18
C PRO A 38 -47.80 -42.79 34.27
N GLN A 39 -46.59 -42.24 34.33
CA GLN A 39 -46.21 -41.25 35.36
C GLN A 39 -47.13 -40.04 35.38
N PHE A 40 -47.40 -39.50 34.20
CA PHE A 40 -48.15 -38.28 33.99
C PHE A 40 -48.94 -38.41 32.68
N VAL A 41 -50.23 -38.13 32.73
CA VAL A 41 -51.10 -38.04 31.56
C VAL A 41 -51.82 -36.71 31.66
N LYS A 42 -51.85 -35.95 30.56
CA LYS A 42 -52.67 -34.75 30.49
C LYS A 42 -53.52 -34.73 29.24
N GLU A 43 -54.73 -34.20 29.40
CA GLU A 43 -55.63 -33.79 28.34
C GLU A 43 -55.76 -32.27 28.44
N ILE A 44 -55.65 -31.58 27.30
CA ILE A 44 -55.60 -30.12 27.28
C ILE A 44 -56.54 -29.58 26.21
N ASN A 45 -57.07 -28.38 26.45
CA ASN A 45 -57.67 -27.55 25.44
C ASN A 45 -57.21 -26.10 25.66
N ASP A 46 -56.18 -25.71 24.92
CA ASP A 46 -55.59 -24.38 24.94
C ASP A 46 -56.55 -23.28 24.43
N GLU A 47 -57.57 -23.63 23.63
CA GLU A 47 -58.57 -22.67 23.15
C GLU A 47 -59.56 -22.30 24.25
N GLU A 48 -60.01 -23.30 25.01
CA GLU A 48 -60.95 -23.11 26.12
C GLU A 48 -60.25 -22.75 27.43
N GLY A 49 -58.94 -23.00 27.55
CA GLY A 49 -58.18 -22.83 28.79
C GLY A 49 -58.44 -23.95 29.79
N THR A 50 -58.73 -25.16 29.31
CA THR A 50 -59.04 -26.32 30.16
C THR A 50 -57.90 -27.34 30.17
N ILE A 51 -57.67 -27.94 31.34
CA ILE A 51 -56.67 -28.99 31.54
C ILE A 51 -57.22 -30.05 32.49
N LYS A 52 -56.98 -31.31 32.14
CA LYS A 52 -57.15 -32.47 33.01
C LYS A 52 -55.84 -33.21 33.10
N VAL A 53 -55.34 -33.38 34.32
CA VAL A 53 -54.09 -34.08 34.60
C VAL A 53 -54.39 -35.29 35.46
N GLN A 54 -53.75 -36.40 35.13
CA GLN A 54 -53.67 -37.59 35.95
C GLN A 54 -52.19 -37.87 36.26
N VAL A 55 -51.87 -38.01 37.54
CA VAL A 55 -50.52 -38.39 38.00
C VAL A 55 -50.59 -39.67 38.81
N ASN A 56 -49.61 -40.55 38.63
CA ASN A 56 -49.48 -41.78 39.41
C ASN A 56 -48.28 -41.66 40.34
N LEU A 57 -48.52 -41.69 41.65
CA LEU A 57 -47.52 -41.49 42.68
C LEU A 57 -47.25 -42.77 43.47
N ASP A 58 -45.97 -43.12 43.59
CA ASP A 58 -45.51 -44.10 44.57
C ASP A 58 -45.35 -43.39 45.92
N GLN A 59 -45.82 -44.00 47.01
CA GLN A 59 -45.61 -43.50 48.37
C GLN A 59 -44.46 -44.25 49.00
N ILE A 60 -43.42 -43.58 49.53
CA ILE A 60 -42.30 -44.27 50.17
C ILE A 60 -42.81 -45.17 51.32
N PRO A 61 -42.68 -46.51 51.25
CA PRO A 61 -42.62 -47.31 52.46
C PRO A 61 -41.23 -47.09 53.05
N TRP A 62 -41.16 -46.90 54.36
CA TRP A 62 -39.96 -46.72 55.20
C TRP A 62 -38.90 -47.84 55.10
N PHE A 63 -39.02 -48.78 54.15
CA PHE A 63 -38.19 -49.97 53.97
C PHE A 63 -37.72 -50.25 52.54
N VAL A 64 -37.91 -49.34 51.55
CA VAL A 64 -37.44 -49.58 50.16
C VAL A 64 -36.21 -48.72 49.85
N SER A 65 -35.04 -49.35 49.79
CA SER A 65 -33.72 -48.68 49.68
C SER A 65 -33.35 -48.19 48.27
N ASN A 66 -34.08 -48.57 47.21
CA ASN A 66 -33.76 -48.22 45.82
C ASN A 66 -34.81 -47.33 45.11
N GLY A 67 -35.83 -46.84 45.83
CA GLY A 67 -36.82 -45.90 45.27
C GLY A 67 -37.65 -46.46 44.10
N GLN A 68 -37.81 -47.78 44.00
CA GLN A 68 -38.67 -48.45 43.03
C GLN A 68 -39.58 -49.43 43.77
N MET A 69 -40.89 -49.25 43.62
CA MET A 69 -41.89 -50.17 44.16
C MET A 69 -41.90 -51.48 43.36
N PRO A 70 -42.14 -52.64 44.01
CA PRO A 70 -42.49 -53.88 43.32
C PRO A 70 -43.64 -53.68 42.32
N SER A 71 -43.55 -54.35 41.15
CA SER A 71 -44.49 -54.16 40.03
C SER A 71 -45.95 -54.52 40.34
N ASP A 72 -46.16 -55.35 41.37
CA ASP A 72 -47.45 -55.79 41.91
C ASP A 72 -48.11 -54.77 42.84
N ILE A 73 -47.39 -53.72 43.26
CA ILE A 73 -47.96 -52.61 44.03
C ILE A 73 -48.43 -51.52 43.07
N ALA A 74 -49.74 -51.25 43.08
CA ALA A 74 -50.33 -50.19 42.29
C ALA A 74 -50.00 -48.81 42.90
N PRO A 75 -49.51 -47.84 42.11
CA PRO A 75 -49.34 -46.46 42.55
C PRO A 75 -50.69 -45.81 42.87
N LYS A 76 -50.65 -44.73 43.67
CA LYS A 76 -51.82 -43.90 43.93
C LYS A 76 -52.05 -42.94 42.77
N THR A 77 -53.17 -43.08 42.08
CA THR A 77 -53.61 -42.16 41.03
C THR A 77 -54.27 -40.93 41.65
N LEU A 78 -53.84 -39.73 41.24
CA LEU A 78 -54.50 -38.46 41.53
C LEU A 78 -54.92 -37.81 40.22
N SER A 79 -56.10 -37.18 40.21
CA SER A 79 -56.61 -36.43 39.07
C SER A 79 -56.91 -34.98 39.47
N PHE A 80 -56.52 -34.06 38.60
CA PHE A 80 -56.73 -32.62 38.73
C PHE A 80 -57.40 -32.10 37.47
N GLU A 81 -58.41 -31.25 37.63
CA GLU A 81 -59.07 -30.58 36.51
C GLU A 81 -59.13 -29.07 36.79
N SER A 82 -58.89 -28.27 35.76
CA SER A 82 -58.98 -26.80 35.83
C SER A 82 -59.55 -26.26 34.52
N SER A 83 -60.40 -25.25 34.64
CA SER A 83 -60.95 -24.46 33.53
C SER A 83 -60.55 -22.98 33.60
N SER A 84 -59.52 -22.68 34.41
CA SER A 84 -59.09 -21.32 34.76
C SER A 84 -57.73 -20.93 34.19
N ALA A 85 -57.18 -21.72 33.26
CA ALA A 85 -55.88 -21.44 32.63
C ALA A 85 -56.00 -20.35 31.55
N ASP A 86 -54.87 -19.77 31.16
CA ASP A 86 -54.82 -18.81 30.06
C ASP A 86 -55.29 -19.48 28.76
N LYS A 87 -55.89 -18.68 27.87
CA LYS A 87 -56.28 -19.12 26.52
C LYS A 87 -55.20 -18.75 25.53
N ILE A 88 -54.95 -19.62 24.55
CA ILE A 88 -53.95 -19.39 23.50
C ILE A 88 -54.23 -18.10 22.70
N SER A 89 -55.49 -17.70 22.56
CA SER A 89 -55.90 -16.45 21.90
C SER A 89 -55.36 -15.18 22.56
N SER A 90 -55.04 -15.23 23.87
CA SER A 90 -54.43 -14.11 24.60
C SER A 90 -52.94 -13.93 24.29
N ARG A 91 -52.30 -14.90 23.64
CA ARG A 91 -50.88 -14.91 23.29
C ARG A 91 -50.60 -14.69 21.80
N VAL A 92 -51.66 -14.38 21.04
CA VAL A 92 -51.60 -14.13 19.60
C VAL A 92 -51.47 -12.63 19.35
N THR A 93 -50.55 -12.25 18.47
CA THR A 93 -50.42 -10.89 17.96
C THR A 93 -50.46 -10.91 16.43
N TRP A 94 -51.18 -9.94 15.86
CA TRP A 94 -51.28 -9.75 14.43
C TRP A 94 -50.51 -8.50 14.01
N LYS A 95 -49.71 -8.59 12.94
CA LYS A 95 -48.91 -7.48 12.41
C LYS A 95 -49.83 -6.40 11.83
N ASN A 96 -49.44 -5.13 11.98
CA ASN A 96 -50.16 -4.04 11.34
C ASN A 96 -49.88 -4.03 9.83
N VAL A 97 -50.94 -3.95 9.02
CA VAL A 97 -50.90 -3.87 7.56
C VAL A 97 -50.10 -2.66 7.06
N ASP A 98 -50.15 -1.53 7.77
CA ASP A 98 -49.47 -0.30 7.37
C ASP A 98 -47.95 -0.38 7.40
N LEU A 99 -47.39 -1.42 8.03
CA LEU A 99 -45.94 -1.66 8.10
C LEU A 99 -45.39 -2.40 6.88
N ASP A 100 -46.25 -2.81 5.94
CA ASP A 100 -45.84 -3.55 4.75
C ASP A 100 -46.47 -2.93 3.51
N TYR A 101 -45.69 -2.08 2.83
CA TYR A 101 -46.15 -1.34 1.65
C TYR A 101 -46.70 -2.26 0.57
N ASP A 102 -46.00 -3.37 0.27
CA ASP A 102 -46.43 -4.27 -0.80
C ASP A 102 -47.73 -4.97 -0.44
N PHE A 103 -47.83 -5.55 0.75
CA PHE A 103 -49.02 -6.26 1.18
C PHE A 103 -50.23 -5.31 1.26
N LYS A 104 -50.03 -4.10 1.80
CA LYS A 104 -51.05 -3.04 1.85
C LYS A 104 -51.55 -2.62 0.47
N ASN A 105 -50.65 -2.54 -0.51
CA ASN A 105 -50.98 -2.05 -1.85
C ASN A 105 -51.38 -3.15 -2.84
N THR A 106 -51.40 -4.42 -2.43
CA THR A 106 -51.80 -5.52 -3.32
C THR A 106 -53.32 -5.66 -3.38
N LEU A 107 -53.86 -5.98 -4.56
CA LEU A 107 -55.27 -6.35 -4.67
C LEU A 107 -55.53 -7.70 -4.00
N PRO A 108 -56.62 -7.87 -3.21
CA PRO A 108 -56.97 -9.12 -2.56
C PRO A 108 -56.94 -10.36 -3.48
N THR A 109 -57.43 -10.26 -4.71
CA THR A 109 -57.42 -11.37 -5.67
C THR A 109 -56.01 -11.76 -6.12
N LYS A 110 -55.10 -10.78 -6.22
CA LYS A 110 -53.71 -10.95 -6.68
C LYS A 110 -52.74 -11.41 -5.60
N LEU A 111 -53.13 -11.38 -4.32
CA LEU A 111 -52.34 -11.94 -3.23
C LEU A 111 -52.09 -13.45 -3.40
N THR A 112 -50.83 -13.87 -3.25
CA THR A 112 -50.43 -15.27 -3.18
C THR A 112 -50.14 -15.70 -1.74
N ILE A 113 -49.97 -17.01 -1.52
CA ILE A 113 -49.53 -17.53 -0.22
C ILE A 113 -48.11 -17.05 0.12
N ASP A 114 -47.24 -16.92 -0.88
CA ASP A 114 -45.88 -16.43 -0.69
C ASP A 114 -45.86 -14.96 -0.23
N ASP A 115 -46.77 -14.13 -0.73
CA ASP A 115 -46.93 -12.74 -0.26
C ASP A 115 -47.26 -12.70 1.23
N ILE A 116 -48.11 -13.61 1.71
CA ILE A 116 -48.49 -13.72 3.12
C ILE A 116 -47.35 -14.26 3.97
N ASN A 117 -46.62 -15.25 3.47
CA ASN A 117 -45.43 -15.78 4.14
C ASN A 117 -44.37 -14.69 4.32
N ARG A 118 -44.20 -13.79 3.33
CA ARG A 118 -43.30 -12.63 3.43
C ARG A 118 -43.81 -11.58 4.40
N PHE A 119 -45.10 -11.25 4.36
CA PHE A 119 -45.71 -10.32 5.30
C PHE A 119 -45.60 -10.83 6.75
N ASP A 120 -45.71 -12.16 6.92
CA ASP A 120 -45.77 -12.88 8.19
C ASP A 120 -46.70 -12.19 9.21
N PRO A 121 -48.03 -12.27 9.00
CA PRO A 121 -48.98 -11.51 9.78
C PRO A 121 -49.16 -12.01 11.22
N PHE A 122 -48.76 -13.24 11.53
CA PHE A 122 -49.18 -13.94 12.76
C PHE A 122 -47.98 -14.34 13.60
N THR A 123 -47.95 -13.83 14.83
CA THR A 123 -47.01 -14.23 15.86
C THR A 123 -47.76 -14.80 17.05
N ILE A 124 -47.21 -15.86 17.63
CA ILE A 124 -47.75 -16.50 18.82
C ILE A 124 -46.63 -16.82 19.79
N ASN A 125 -46.83 -16.50 21.07
CA ASN A 125 -45.83 -16.74 22.12
C ASN A 125 -46.30 -17.87 23.06
N ILE A 126 -45.87 -19.09 22.78
CA ILE A 126 -46.09 -20.27 23.63
C ILE A 126 -44.80 -21.09 23.81
N GLN A 127 -44.70 -21.84 24.90
CA GLN A 127 -43.69 -22.87 25.08
C GLN A 127 -44.24 -24.25 24.65
N SER A 128 -43.55 -24.90 23.72
CA SER A 128 -43.92 -26.22 23.21
C SER A 128 -42.66 -27.04 22.91
N GLN A 129 -42.83 -28.33 22.60
CA GLN A 129 -41.68 -29.17 22.25
C GLN A 129 -41.11 -28.74 20.89
N ASN A 130 -39.84 -28.32 20.89
CA ASN A 130 -39.08 -28.06 19.66
C ASN A 130 -38.46 -29.37 19.16
N THR A 131 -39.19 -30.10 18.31
CA THR A 131 -38.81 -31.46 17.89
C THR A 131 -39.29 -31.79 16.49
N LYS A 132 -38.88 -32.95 15.97
CA LYS A 132 -39.32 -33.49 14.68
C LYS A 132 -40.11 -34.78 14.89
N LEU A 133 -41.27 -34.88 14.24
CA LEU A 133 -42.07 -36.10 14.15
C LEU A 133 -42.38 -36.36 12.68
N ASN A 134 -42.07 -37.56 12.18
CA ASN A 134 -42.26 -37.95 10.77
C ASN A 134 -41.66 -36.93 9.78
N ASN A 135 -40.43 -36.47 10.05
CA ASN A 135 -39.70 -35.43 9.29
C ASN A 135 -40.34 -34.03 9.25
N VAL A 136 -41.40 -33.77 10.02
CA VAL A 136 -41.99 -32.43 10.16
C VAL A 136 -41.51 -31.81 11.47
N SER A 137 -40.95 -30.60 11.40
CA SER A 137 -40.56 -29.81 12.58
C SER A 137 -41.79 -29.16 13.22
N TYR A 138 -41.87 -29.24 14.55
CA TYR A 138 -42.86 -28.55 15.38
C TYR A 138 -42.15 -27.58 16.34
N PRO A 139 -42.76 -26.43 16.68
CA PRO A 139 -44.04 -25.93 16.16
C PRO A 139 -43.97 -25.54 14.68
N LYS A 140 -45.11 -25.65 13.99
CA LYS A 140 -45.27 -25.37 12.55
C LYS A 140 -46.38 -24.35 12.34
N LYS A 141 -46.13 -23.37 11.48
CA LYS A 141 -47.09 -22.34 11.08
C LYS A 141 -47.39 -22.46 9.59
N GLU A 142 -48.67 -22.40 9.24
CA GLU A 142 -49.17 -22.44 7.86
C GLU A 142 -50.22 -21.34 7.67
N TYR A 143 -50.31 -20.78 6.46
CA TYR A 143 -51.30 -19.77 6.11
C TYR A 143 -52.20 -20.24 4.98
N SER A 144 -53.45 -19.78 5.00
CA SER A 144 -54.38 -19.91 3.88
C SER A 144 -55.24 -18.66 3.75
N ILE A 145 -55.61 -18.33 2.52
CA ILE A 145 -56.54 -17.22 2.23
C ILE A 145 -57.96 -17.76 2.21
N VAL A 146 -58.81 -17.21 3.07
CA VAL A 146 -60.21 -17.65 3.23
C VAL A 146 -61.14 -16.80 2.37
N GLU A 147 -60.85 -15.51 2.24
CA GLU A 147 -61.68 -14.57 1.50
C GLU A 147 -60.82 -13.52 0.80
N LYS A 148 -61.24 -13.11 -0.40
CA LYS A 148 -60.63 -12.08 -1.24
C LYS A 148 -61.73 -11.22 -1.85
N ASN A 149 -61.72 -9.91 -1.60
CA ASN A 149 -62.69 -8.98 -2.17
C ASN A 149 -62.02 -7.67 -2.60
N ASP A 150 -61.74 -7.54 -3.90
CA ASP A 150 -61.07 -6.36 -4.47
C ASP A 150 -61.88 -5.08 -4.30
N LYS A 151 -63.21 -5.16 -4.34
CA LYS A 151 -64.08 -3.97 -4.25
C LYS A 151 -63.99 -3.29 -2.89
N THR A 152 -63.90 -4.06 -1.82
CA THR A 152 -63.82 -3.53 -0.45
C THR A 152 -62.39 -3.49 0.09
N GLY A 153 -61.43 -4.07 -0.63
CA GLY A 153 -60.06 -4.24 -0.17
C GLY A 153 -59.92 -5.27 0.96
N ILE A 154 -60.89 -6.16 1.14
CA ILE A 154 -60.91 -7.11 2.26
C ILE A 154 -60.18 -8.40 1.86
N VAL A 155 -59.24 -8.82 2.70
CA VAL A 155 -58.64 -10.16 2.68
C VAL A 155 -58.73 -10.80 4.05
N LYS A 156 -59.18 -12.05 4.10
CA LYS A 156 -59.24 -12.83 5.34
C LYS A 156 -58.19 -13.92 5.33
N ILE A 157 -57.24 -13.84 6.26
CA ILE A 157 -56.13 -14.78 6.38
C ILE A 157 -56.38 -15.70 7.57
N LYS A 158 -56.25 -17.00 7.34
CA LYS A 158 -56.25 -18.03 8.38
C LYS A 158 -54.82 -18.45 8.66
N ALA A 159 -54.41 -18.34 9.93
CA ALA A 159 -53.20 -18.93 10.45
C ALA A 159 -53.53 -20.27 11.10
N THR A 160 -52.81 -21.31 10.72
CA THR A 160 -52.86 -22.65 11.32
C THR A 160 -51.55 -22.89 12.04
N PHE A 161 -51.61 -23.01 13.37
CA PHE A 161 -50.45 -23.24 14.21
C PHE A 161 -50.53 -24.63 14.83
N LYS A 162 -49.58 -25.50 14.47
CA LYS A 162 -49.49 -26.88 14.95
C LYS A 162 -48.32 -27.00 15.92
N TYR A 163 -48.56 -27.57 17.09
CA TYR A 163 -47.53 -27.70 18.12
C TYR A 163 -47.73 -28.96 18.94
N ILE A 164 -46.68 -29.39 19.64
CA ILE A 164 -46.72 -30.53 20.56
C ILE A 164 -46.55 -29.98 21.98
N PRO A 165 -47.54 -30.16 22.88
CA PRO A 165 -47.47 -29.66 24.26
C PRO A 165 -46.24 -30.16 25.01
N LEU A 166 -45.80 -29.44 26.04
CA LEU A 166 -44.77 -29.96 26.96
C LEU A 166 -45.32 -31.12 27.79
N GLY A 167 -44.47 -32.03 28.26
CA GLY A 167 -44.89 -33.09 29.19
C GLY A 167 -45.83 -34.16 28.62
N VAL A 168 -45.93 -34.29 27.28
CA VAL A 168 -46.63 -35.40 26.60
C VAL A 168 -45.67 -36.18 25.71
N ASP A 169 -46.00 -37.44 25.41
CA ASP A 169 -45.21 -38.27 24.49
C ASP A 169 -45.17 -37.67 23.07
N LEU A 170 -44.05 -37.87 22.37
CA LEU A 170 -43.89 -37.49 20.97
C LEU A 170 -44.67 -38.44 20.04
N LYS A 171 -45.95 -38.16 19.81
CA LYS A 171 -46.88 -38.97 19.00
C LYS A 171 -47.83 -38.08 18.20
N GLU A 172 -48.33 -38.57 17.05
CA GLU A 172 -49.21 -37.80 16.17
C GLU A 172 -50.51 -37.37 16.84
N THR A 173 -51.08 -38.23 17.70
CA THR A 173 -52.31 -37.95 18.45
C THR A 173 -52.19 -36.78 19.43
N ASN A 174 -50.96 -36.36 19.75
CA ASN A 174 -50.69 -35.27 20.69
C ASN A 174 -50.43 -33.93 19.99
N ILE A 175 -50.41 -33.90 18.65
CA ILE A 175 -50.29 -32.65 17.89
C ILE A 175 -51.57 -31.84 18.10
N GLN A 176 -51.42 -30.67 18.72
CA GLN A 176 -52.49 -29.69 18.83
C GLN A 176 -52.48 -28.79 17.60
N THR A 177 -53.67 -28.42 17.13
CA THR A 177 -53.84 -27.49 16.00
C THR A 177 -54.69 -26.33 16.47
N TYR A 178 -54.13 -25.13 16.44
CA TYR A 178 -54.84 -23.89 16.69
C TYR A 178 -55.10 -23.17 15.37
N ASN A 179 -56.35 -22.78 15.14
CA ASN A 179 -56.76 -22.05 13.94
C ASN A 179 -57.31 -20.69 14.33
N VAL A 180 -56.82 -19.64 13.70
CA VAL A 180 -57.38 -18.30 13.90
C VAL A 180 -57.37 -17.52 12.60
N GLU A 181 -58.42 -16.72 12.42
CA GLU A 181 -58.60 -15.89 11.23
C GLU A 181 -58.52 -14.42 11.60
N LYS A 182 -57.91 -13.64 10.71
CA LYS A 182 -57.87 -12.18 10.81
C LYS A 182 -58.23 -11.56 9.48
N GLU A 183 -59.13 -10.59 9.54
CA GLU A 183 -59.47 -9.73 8.42
C GLU A 183 -58.47 -8.56 8.36
N TYR A 184 -57.95 -8.32 7.17
CA TYR A 184 -57.15 -7.15 6.81
C TYR A 184 -57.89 -6.35 5.75
N LYS A 185 -57.80 -5.02 5.90
CA LYS A 185 -58.18 -4.08 4.85
C LYS A 185 -56.90 -3.60 4.16
N ILE A 186 -56.74 -3.96 2.91
CA ILE A 186 -55.67 -3.56 2.00
C ILE A 186 -56.27 -2.70 0.88
N PHE A 187 -55.50 -2.45 -0.19
CA PHE A 187 -55.93 -1.65 -1.32
C PHE A 187 -57.20 -2.20 -1.98
N SER A 188 -58.15 -1.31 -2.24
CA SER A 188 -59.41 -1.61 -2.94
C SER A 188 -59.40 -1.10 -4.38
N SER A 189 -60.15 -1.74 -5.27
CA SER A 189 -60.25 -1.36 -6.69
C SER A 189 -60.83 0.05 -6.90
N ASP A 190 -61.54 0.56 -5.90
CA ASP A 190 -62.21 1.86 -5.92
C ASP A 190 -61.31 2.99 -5.34
N GLU A 191 -60.16 2.64 -4.73
CA GLU A 191 -59.19 3.62 -4.23
C GLU A 191 -58.42 4.32 -5.35
N GLN A 192 -57.94 5.54 -5.07
CA GLN A 192 -57.14 6.28 -6.03
C GLN A 192 -55.77 5.61 -6.21
N HIS A 193 -55.44 5.33 -7.47
CA HIS A 193 -54.18 4.72 -7.86
C HIS A 193 -53.15 5.85 -8.03
N GLN A 194 -51.99 5.72 -7.40
CA GLN A 194 -50.94 6.72 -7.54
C GLN A 194 -49.58 6.10 -7.21
N LEU A 195 -48.64 6.12 -8.15
CA LEU A 195 -47.24 5.88 -7.85
C LEU A 195 -46.50 7.22 -7.85
N VAL A 196 -45.74 7.49 -6.79
CA VAL A 196 -44.98 8.74 -6.64
C VAL A 196 -43.50 8.40 -6.61
N PHE A 197 -42.77 8.87 -7.62
CA PHE A 197 -41.32 8.93 -7.54
C PHE A 197 -40.89 10.01 -6.54
N ILE A 198 -39.77 9.79 -5.85
CA ILE A 198 -39.13 10.77 -4.97
C ILE A 198 -38.79 12.06 -5.77
N GLY A 199 -38.92 13.22 -5.12
CA GLY A 199 -38.82 14.54 -5.76
C GLY A 199 -40.18 15.14 -6.16
N ASN A 200 -40.19 16.14 -7.04
CA ASN A 200 -41.41 16.83 -7.43
C ASN A 200 -42.29 15.95 -8.35
N LYS A 201 -43.55 15.76 -7.96
CA LYS A 201 -44.54 14.92 -8.66
C LYS A 201 -44.84 15.41 -10.08
N ASN A 202 -44.70 16.71 -10.36
CA ASN A 202 -45.05 17.30 -11.66
C ASN A 202 -43.90 17.30 -12.67
N ASN A 203 -42.71 16.81 -12.27
CA ASN A 203 -41.51 16.86 -13.09
C ASN A 203 -41.15 15.45 -13.58
N GLU A 204 -41.26 15.24 -14.89
CA GLU A 204 -40.77 14.00 -15.52
C GLU A 204 -39.24 13.92 -15.51
N THR A 205 -38.56 15.07 -15.49
CA THR A 205 -37.10 15.17 -15.39
C THR A 205 -36.72 16.09 -14.24
N GLU A 206 -35.81 15.65 -13.38
CA GLU A 206 -35.40 16.42 -12.20
C GLU A 206 -33.92 16.22 -11.87
N ASN A 207 -33.28 17.22 -11.27
CA ASN A 207 -31.89 17.11 -10.82
C ASN A 207 -31.86 16.58 -9.39
N ILE A 208 -31.11 15.49 -9.16
CA ILE A 208 -31.04 14.84 -7.85
C ILE A 208 -30.43 15.74 -6.76
N LYS A 209 -29.67 16.77 -7.14
CA LYS A 209 -29.10 17.74 -6.19
C LYS A 209 -30.15 18.62 -5.54
N ASP A 210 -31.31 18.76 -6.19
CA ASP A 210 -32.44 19.55 -5.70
C ASP A 210 -33.43 18.70 -4.88
N ILE A 211 -33.16 17.39 -4.76
CA ILE A 211 -33.99 16.42 -4.05
C ILE A 211 -33.24 15.96 -2.79
N PRO A 212 -33.61 16.42 -1.58
CA PRO A 212 -32.90 16.10 -0.35
C PRO A 212 -32.70 14.60 -0.11
N GLU A 213 -33.71 13.79 -0.43
CA GLU A 213 -33.72 12.33 -0.25
C GLU A 213 -32.74 11.60 -1.18
N LEU A 214 -32.32 12.22 -2.29
CA LEU A 214 -31.42 11.63 -3.29
C LEU A 214 -30.07 12.35 -3.39
N LYS A 215 -29.85 13.38 -2.57
CA LYS A 215 -28.66 14.24 -2.67
C LYS A 215 -27.35 13.47 -2.53
N GLU A 216 -27.31 12.48 -1.63
CA GLU A 216 -26.12 11.63 -1.41
C GLU A 216 -25.71 10.85 -2.67
N LEU A 217 -26.66 10.51 -3.55
CA LEU A 217 -26.34 9.84 -4.81
C LEU A 217 -25.53 10.75 -5.75
N SER A 218 -25.72 12.07 -5.65
CA SER A 218 -24.97 13.06 -6.43
C SER A 218 -23.56 13.32 -5.88
N GLU A 219 -23.38 13.05 -4.59
CA GLU A 219 -22.12 13.21 -3.87
C GLU A 219 -21.30 11.91 -3.93
N SER A 220 -21.94 10.78 -4.23
CA SER A 220 -21.29 9.49 -4.46
C SER A 220 -20.54 9.48 -5.80
N ASN A 221 -19.30 8.95 -5.81
CA ASN A 221 -18.50 8.73 -7.03
C ASN A 221 -19.01 7.55 -7.89
N LEU A 222 -20.32 7.32 -7.91
CA LEU A 222 -20.95 6.24 -8.67
C LEU A 222 -21.50 6.75 -10.00
N LEU A 223 -21.26 5.99 -11.06
CA LEU A 223 -21.88 6.22 -12.35
C LEU A 223 -23.34 5.73 -12.36
N PRO A 224 -24.23 6.31 -13.19
CA PRO A 224 -25.59 5.84 -13.39
C PRO A 224 -25.71 4.33 -13.65
N SER A 225 -24.77 3.74 -14.39
CA SER A 225 -24.73 2.30 -14.67
C SER A 225 -24.51 1.40 -13.45
N SER A 226 -24.15 1.98 -12.31
CA SER A 226 -24.04 1.26 -11.03
C SER A 226 -25.41 0.87 -10.45
N PHE A 227 -26.49 1.50 -10.90
CA PHE A 227 -27.86 1.17 -10.50
C PHE A 227 -28.45 0.15 -11.48
N ASN A 228 -29.01 -0.94 -10.97
CA ASN A 228 -29.63 -1.97 -11.80
C ASN A 228 -31.08 -2.26 -11.38
N ALA A 229 -31.86 -2.79 -12.32
CA ALA A 229 -33.28 -3.11 -12.10
C ALA A 229 -33.55 -4.44 -11.37
N THR A 230 -32.56 -5.33 -11.26
CA THR A 230 -32.66 -6.63 -10.57
C THR A 230 -32.37 -6.56 -9.08
N ASP A 231 -31.88 -5.42 -8.56
CA ASP A 231 -31.75 -5.13 -7.14
C ASP A 231 -32.93 -4.25 -6.66
N PRO A 232 -33.97 -4.84 -6.02
CA PRO A 232 -35.13 -4.10 -5.55
C PRO A 232 -34.78 -2.99 -4.54
N SER A 233 -33.67 -3.15 -3.79
CA SER A 233 -33.25 -2.16 -2.80
C SER A 233 -32.71 -0.87 -3.42
N SER A 234 -32.13 -0.97 -4.62
CA SER A 234 -31.68 0.18 -5.41
C SER A 234 -32.85 0.99 -5.97
N ILE A 235 -33.96 0.33 -6.35
CA ILE A 235 -35.17 0.98 -6.88
C ILE A 235 -35.98 1.67 -5.78
N LEU A 236 -36.08 1.05 -4.59
CA LEU A 236 -36.87 1.56 -3.46
C LEU A 236 -36.52 3.01 -3.08
N LYS A 237 -35.25 3.39 -3.24
CA LYS A 237 -34.77 4.75 -2.95
C LYS A 237 -35.43 5.82 -3.82
N PHE A 238 -35.95 5.45 -4.98
CA PHE A 238 -36.56 6.38 -5.94
C PHE A 238 -38.08 6.44 -5.86
N ILE A 239 -38.72 5.59 -5.04
CA ILE A 239 -40.18 5.53 -4.89
C ILE A 239 -40.57 6.04 -3.50
N ASN A 240 -41.49 7.00 -3.45
CA ASN A 240 -42.06 7.48 -2.20
C ASN A 240 -43.19 6.54 -1.78
N THR A 241 -42.87 5.57 -0.92
CA THR A 241 -43.85 4.56 -0.44
C THR A 241 -44.94 5.15 0.46
N ASP A 242 -44.71 6.31 1.09
CA ASP A 242 -45.70 6.95 1.96
C ASP A 242 -46.84 7.60 1.18
N ASN A 243 -46.54 8.09 -0.02
CA ASN A 243 -47.49 8.80 -0.89
C ASN A 243 -47.96 7.98 -2.10
N SER A 244 -47.52 6.72 -2.19
CA SER A 244 -47.91 5.80 -3.26
C SER A 244 -49.00 4.83 -2.78
N ALA A 245 -49.97 4.56 -3.65
CA ALA A 245 -51.12 3.70 -3.40
C ALA A 245 -51.46 2.84 -4.63
N GLY A 246 -51.77 1.56 -4.39
CA GLY A 246 -52.24 0.60 -5.38
C GLY A 246 -51.17 -0.12 -6.17
N TYR A 247 -49.93 0.40 -6.22
CA TYR A 247 -48.85 -0.18 -7.01
C TYR A 247 -47.83 -0.92 -6.11
N PRO A 248 -48.02 -2.21 -5.80
CA PRO A 248 -47.06 -2.97 -5.01
C PRO A 248 -45.81 -3.25 -5.84
N LEU A 249 -44.66 -2.81 -5.35
CA LEU A 249 -43.37 -2.86 -6.03
C LEU A 249 -42.98 -4.30 -6.36
N SER A 250 -43.27 -5.26 -5.48
CA SER A 250 -43.02 -6.69 -5.75
C SER A 250 -43.77 -7.28 -6.95
N LYS A 251 -44.81 -6.60 -7.45
CA LYS A 251 -45.56 -7.03 -8.64
C LYS A 251 -45.26 -6.18 -9.87
N MET A 252 -44.47 -5.11 -9.72
CA MET A 252 -44.13 -4.23 -10.84
C MET A 252 -42.91 -4.75 -11.60
N SER A 253 -42.89 -4.47 -12.90
CA SER A 253 -41.70 -4.58 -13.72
C SER A 253 -40.97 -3.24 -13.67
N PHE A 254 -39.67 -3.26 -13.38
CA PHE A 254 -38.82 -2.08 -13.42
C PHE A 254 -37.82 -2.18 -14.56
N ASN A 255 -37.58 -1.05 -15.22
CA ASN A 255 -36.49 -0.86 -16.15
C ASN A 255 -35.70 0.38 -15.73
N ILE A 256 -34.38 0.24 -15.73
CA ILE A 256 -33.46 1.32 -15.42
C ILE A 256 -32.58 1.53 -16.65
N GLU A 257 -32.66 2.72 -17.21
CA GLU A 257 -31.86 3.15 -18.37
C GLU A 257 -30.84 4.18 -17.89
N PRO A 258 -29.62 3.74 -17.53
CA PRO A 258 -28.54 4.63 -17.16
C PRO A 258 -27.87 5.26 -18.38
N ASN A 259 -27.41 6.50 -18.26
CA ASN A 259 -26.58 7.18 -19.24
C ASN A 259 -25.37 7.85 -18.56
N ASP A 260 -24.25 7.13 -18.56
CA ASP A 260 -23.00 7.56 -17.94
C ASP A 260 -22.32 8.75 -18.65
N ASN A 261 -22.69 9.02 -19.91
CA ASN A 261 -22.17 10.17 -20.64
C ASN A 261 -22.86 11.46 -20.22
N GLU A 262 -24.16 11.39 -19.93
CA GLU A 262 -24.96 12.55 -19.55
C GLU A 262 -25.14 12.69 -18.04
N GLY A 263 -24.83 11.65 -17.26
CA GLY A 263 -25.05 11.64 -15.80
C GLY A 263 -26.53 11.58 -15.47
N THR A 264 -27.27 10.74 -16.19
CA THR A 264 -28.71 10.61 -16.04
C THR A 264 -29.11 9.15 -15.86
N ILE A 265 -30.22 8.94 -15.14
CA ILE A 265 -30.84 7.63 -14.97
C ILE A 265 -32.34 7.79 -15.20
N THR A 266 -32.89 6.97 -16.08
CA THR A 266 -34.33 6.95 -16.34
C THR A 266 -34.90 5.68 -15.75
N ILE A 267 -35.84 5.82 -14.83
CA ILE A 267 -36.53 4.70 -14.20
C ILE A 267 -37.93 4.66 -14.79
N SER A 268 -38.27 3.54 -15.41
CA SER A 268 -39.63 3.24 -15.82
C SER A 268 -40.14 2.01 -15.11
N CYS A 269 -41.43 2.02 -14.77
CA CYS A 269 -42.06 0.89 -14.13
C CYS A 269 -43.53 0.79 -14.51
N SER A 270 -44.02 -0.44 -14.56
CA SER A 270 -45.40 -0.74 -14.90
C SER A 270 -45.84 -2.02 -14.19
N LEU A 271 -47.14 -2.16 -13.99
CA LEU A 271 -47.72 -3.45 -13.60
C LEU A 271 -47.90 -4.35 -14.83
N PRO A 272 -47.84 -5.68 -14.65
CA PRO A 272 -48.21 -6.63 -15.68
C PRO A 272 -49.64 -6.41 -16.17
N ASP A 273 -49.86 -6.72 -17.45
CA ASP A 273 -51.19 -6.78 -18.04
C ASP A 273 -52.13 -7.63 -17.17
N ASP A 274 -53.38 -7.20 -17.05
CA ASP A 274 -54.44 -7.81 -16.23
C ASP A 274 -54.26 -7.71 -14.70
N TYR A 275 -53.29 -6.97 -14.17
CA TYR A 275 -53.23 -6.72 -12.73
C TYR A 275 -54.50 -6.00 -12.24
N TYR A 276 -54.93 -4.93 -12.93
CA TYR A 276 -56.22 -4.30 -12.71
C TYR A 276 -57.29 -4.78 -13.71
N PRO A 277 -58.55 -4.92 -13.27
CA PRO A 277 -59.66 -5.34 -14.13
C PRO A 277 -60.12 -4.26 -15.12
N ASP A 278 -59.87 -2.98 -14.81
CA ASP A 278 -60.03 -1.85 -15.72
C ASP A 278 -58.65 -1.46 -16.24
N GLN A 279 -58.51 -1.01 -17.49
CA GLN A 279 -57.23 -0.62 -18.15
C GLN A 279 -56.47 0.53 -17.43
N LYS A 280 -56.04 0.31 -16.20
CA LYS A 280 -55.38 1.24 -15.26
C LYS A 280 -53.91 0.88 -15.01
N ASN A 281 -53.39 -0.06 -15.80
CA ASN A 281 -51.97 -0.39 -15.84
C ASN A 281 -51.22 0.75 -16.53
N GLU A 282 -50.88 1.77 -15.76
CA GLU A 282 -50.07 2.89 -16.22
C GLU A 282 -48.58 2.53 -16.20
N THR A 283 -47.85 3.06 -17.19
CA THR A 283 -46.38 3.05 -17.16
C THR A 283 -45.93 4.38 -16.58
N PHE A 284 -45.22 4.33 -15.45
CA PHE A 284 -44.62 5.49 -14.83
C PHE A 284 -43.18 5.62 -15.30
N LYS A 285 -42.74 6.85 -15.55
CA LYS A 285 -41.37 7.15 -15.98
C LYS A 285 -40.88 8.42 -15.29
N LYS A 286 -39.67 8.39 -14.75
CA LYS A 286 -38.97 9.59 -14.28
C LYS A 286 -37.49 9.53 -14.64
N THR A 287 -36.96 10.65 -15.10
CA THR A 287 -35.54 10.82 -15.42
C THR A 287 -34.90 11.69 -14.35
N TYR A 288 -33.85 11.16 -13.73
CA TYR A 288 -33.03 11.88 -12.78
C TYR A 288 -31.73 12.31 -13.46
N THR A 289 -31.33 13.56 -13.25
CA THR A 289 -30.12 14.19 -13.81
C THR A 289 -29.20 14.65 -12.69
N GLY A 290 -27.95 15.00 -13.01
CA GLY A 290 -26.99 15.54 -12.03
C GLY A 290 -26.20 14.48 -11.27
N LEU A 291 -26.21 13.23 -11.75
CA LEU A 291 -25.30 12.15 -11.35
C LEU A 291 -23.91 12.35 -11.98
N ASN A 292 -22.92 11.64 -11.47
CA ASN A 292 -21.58 11.66 -12.03
C ASN A 292 -21.54 11.10 -13.45
N LYS A 293 -20.65 11.67 -14.27
CA LYS A 293 -20.42 11.30 -15.67
C LYS A 293 -19.03 10.73 -15.84
N ILE A 294 -18.80 9.99 -16.93
CA ILE A 294 -17.45 9.56 -17.31
C ILE A 294 -16.49 10.76 -17.39
N SER A 295 -16.96 11.92 -17.87
CA SER A 295 -16.17 13.16 -17.96
C SER A 295 -15.85 13.82 -16.62
N ASP A 296 -16.48 13.41 -15.52
CA ASP A 296 -16.20 13.95 -14.18
C ASP A 296 -14.96 13.31 -13.54
N TYR A 297 -14.53 12.16 -14.06
CA TYR A 297 -13.29 11.49 -13.66
C TYR A 297 -12.12 12.09 -14.41
N SER A 298 -10.99 12.30 -13.74
CA SER A 298 -9.74 12.65 -14.39
C SER A 298 -8.55 12.07 -13.64
N LEU A 299 -7.50 11.73 -14.39
CA LEU A 299 -6.19 11.37 -13.84
C LEU A 299 -5.12 11.98 -14.73
N ILE A 300 -4.31 12.86 -14.15
CA ILE A 300 -3.23 13.57 -14.81
C ILE A 300 -1.95 13.26 -14.07
N ILE A 301 -0.94 12.82 -14.80
CA ILE A 301 0.43 12.65 -14.30
C ILE A 301 1.25 13.79 -14.89
N ASN A 302 1.72 14.69 -14.04
CA ASN A 302 2.48 15.86 -14.42
C ASN A 302 3.98 15.60 -14.22
N ASP A 303 4.64 15.09 -15.26
CA ASP A 303 6.08 14.85 -15.27
C ASP A 303 6.91 16.14 -15.02
N LYS A 304 6.34 17.33 -15.21
CA LYS A 304 6.99 18.65 -15.09
C LYS A 304 6.38 19.48 -13.95
N ALA A 305 6.16 18.86 -12.80
CA ALA A 305 5.76 19.57 -11.59
C ALA A 305 6.74 20.71 -11.25
N THR A 306 6.27 21.96 -11.27
CA THR A 306 7.08 23.15 -10.92
C THR A 306 7.25 23.30 -9.41
N SER A 307 6.41 22.62 -8.61
CA SER A 307 6.46 22.62 -7.15
C SER A 307 7.55 21.71 -6.57
N PHE A 308 8.20 20.88 -7.40
CA PHE A 308 9.19 19.89 -6.94
C PHE A 308 10.50 20.00 -7.72
N ASN A 309 11.61 20.23 -7.03
CA ASN A 309 12.92 20.32 -7.65
C ASN A 309 13.56 18.93 -7.83
N LYS A 310 13.22 18.27 -8.94
CA LYS A 310 13.71 16.91 -9.26
C LYS A 310 15.23 16.75 -9.20
N LYS A 311 16.00 17.80 -9.51
CA LYS A 311 17.48 17.73 -9.51
C LYS A 311 18.11 17.72 -8.12
N GLN A 312 17.34 17.85 -7.05
CA GLN A 312 17.84 17.66 -5.69
C GLN A 312 17.84 16.20 -5.24
N TYR A 313 17.05 15.33 -5.89
CA TYR A 313 16.78 13.97 -5.42
C TYR A 313 17.10 12.94 -6.50
N ARG A 314 17.60 11.78 -6.09
CA ARG A 314 17.66 10.58 -6.93
C ARG A 314 16.29 9.91 -6.94
N PRO A 315 15.92 9.18 -8.01
CA PRO A 315 14.68 8.41 -8.05
C PRO A 315 14.45 7.52 -6.82
N SER A 316 15.51 6.87 -6.30
CA SER A 316 15.44 6.00 -5.12
C SER A 316 15.14 6.71 -3.80
N GLU A 317 15.26 8.03 -3.76
CA GLU A 317 14.98 8.87 -2.58
C GLU A 317 13.53 9.35 -2.54
N ILE A 318 12.77 9.13 -3.62
CA ILE A 318 11.38 9.58 -3.75
C ILE A 318 10.41 8.54 -3.20
N ASN A 319 9.46 8.99 -2.38
CA ASN A 319 8.40 8.14 -1.83
C ASN A 319 7.03 8.39 -2.51
N GLU A 320 6.06 7.52 -2.24
CA GLU A 320 4.70 7.60 -2.83
C GLU A 320 3.98 8.91 -2.50
N GLN A 321 4.15 9.45 -1.30
CA GLN A 321 3.48 10.68 -0.87
C GLN A 321 3.94 11.88 -1.71
N GLU A 322 5.25 11.98 -1.99
CA GLU A 322 5.80 13.02 -2.87
C GLU A 322 5.23 12.91 -4.29
N ILE A 323 4.95 11.69 -4.76
CA ILE A 323 4.31 11.47 -6.07
C ILE A 323 2.86 11.95 -6.08
N TYR A 324 2.07 11.62 -5.05
CA TYR A 324 0.70 12.10 -4.95
C TYR A 324 0.62 13.63 -4.78
N ASP A 325 1.52 14.24 -4.01
CA ASP A 325 1.47 15.67 -3.70
C ASP A 325 1.90 16.58 -4.86
N HIS A 326 2.78 16.09 -5.72
CA HIS A 326 3.41 16.93 -6.74
C HIS A 326 3.15 16.48 -8.18
N PHE A 327 2.97 15.19 -8.41
CA PHE A 327 3.00 14.63 -9.76
C PHE A 327 1.67 14.04 -10.19
N ILE A 328 0.78 13.64 -9.29
CA ILE A 328 -0.52 13.06 -9.65
C ILE A 328 -1.66 14.01 -9.25
N GLN A 329 -2.55 14.29 -10.19
CA GLN A 329 -3.83 14.94 -9.93
C GLN A 329 -4.95 14.02 -10.39
N TYR A 330 -5.91 13.74 -9.51
CA TYR A 330 -7.08 12.94 -9.89
C TYR A 330 -8.37 13.50 -9.32
N LYS A 331 -9.48 13.22 -10.01
CA LYS A 331 -10.85 13.58 -9.63
C LYS A 331 -11.78 12.39 -9.91
N GLY A 332 -12.79 12.20 -9.07
CA GLY A 332 -13.81 11.15 -9.23
C GLY A 332 -13.34 9.74 -8.82
N PHE A 333 -12.04 9.48 -8.83
CA PHE A 333 -11.46 8.27 -8.24
C PHE A 333 -11.40 8.38 -6.72
N ASN A 334 -11.72 7.31 -6.02
CA ASN A 334 -11.47 7.24 -4.59
C ASN A 334 -9.96 7.03 -4.35
N SER A 335 -9.38 7.85 -3.48
CA SER A 335 -7.96 7.80 -3.13
C SER A 335 -7.51 6.42 -2.62
N SER A 336 -8.39 5.68 -1.94
CA SER A 336 -8.10 4.32 -1.46
C SER A 336 -7.99 3.28 -2.56
N ASP A 337 -8.51 3.59 -3.75
CA ASP A 337 -8.67 2.60 -4.82
C ASP A 337 -7.52 2.68 -5.84
N ILE A 338 -6.71 3.75 -5.81
CA ILE A 338 -5.50 3.89 -6.62
C ILE A 338 -4.29 3.59 -5.76
N LYS A 339 -3.73 2.38 -5.90
CA LYS A 339 -2.43 2.01 -5.35
C LYS A 339 -1.31 2.41 -6.31
N LEU A 340 -0.19 2.91 -5.77
CA LEU A 340 0.99 3.27 -6.53
C LEU A 340 2.15 2.31 -6.22
N GLU A 341 2.88 1.89 -7.24
CA GLU A 341 4.14 1.15 -7.11
C GLU A 341 5.24 1.92 -7.84
N LEU A 342 6.38 2.12 -7.16
CA LEU A 342 7.50 2.91 -7.65
C LEU A 342 8.67 2.00 -8.02
N THR A 343 9.28 2.23 -9.18
CA THR A 343 10.51 1.53 -9.59
C THR A 343 11.57 2.56 -9.98
N PRO A 344 12.50 2.90 -9.08
CA PRO A 344 13.55 3.90 -9.31
C PRO A 344 14.64 3.39 -10.25
N ASN A 345 15.19 4.29 -11.07
CA ASN A 345 16.37 4.05 -11.90
C ASN A 345 17.33 5.25 -11.78
N ASP A 346 18.22 5.16 -10.79
CA ASP A 346 19.18 6.23 -10.45
C ASP A 346 20.23 6.45 -11.55
N GLU A 347 20.57 5.43 -12.33
CA GLU A 347 21.54 5.56 -13.43
C GLU A 347 21.05 6.55 -14.50
N THR A 348 19.74 6.56 -14.76
CA THR A 348 19.14 7.40 -15.81
C THR A 348 18.33 8.58 -15.28
N GLY A 349 18.14 8.69 -13.96
CA GLY A 349 17.33 9.75 -13.35
C GLY A 349 15.84 9.63 -13.68
N VAL A 350 15.36 8.39 -13.81
CA VAL A 350 13.97 8.06 -14.17
C VAL A 350 13.30 7.31 -13.02
N LEU A 351 12.08 7.72 -12.68
CA LEU A 351 11.21 7.01 -11.75
C LEU A 351 10.00 6.45 -12.52
N ASN A 352 9.90 5.13 -12.60
CA ASN A 352 8.74 4.50 -13.22
C ASN A 352 7.61 4.36 -12.20
N LEU A 353 6.40 4.67 -12.64
CA LEU A 353 5.17 4.61 -11.86
C LEU A 353 4.29 3.50 -12.40
N LYS A 354 3.74 2.70 -11.50
CA LYS A 354 2.67 1.75 -11.81
C LYS A 354 1.48 2.04 -10.91
N LEU A 355 0.43 2.61 -11.51
CA LEU A 355 -0.84 2.86 -10.84
C LEU A 355 -1.74 1.65 -11.02
N ILE A 356 -2.30 1.16 -9.92
CA ILE A 356 -3.16 -0.01 -9.83
C ILE A 356 -4.50 0.44 -9.28
N LEU A 357 -5.54 0.32 -10.10
CA LEU A 357 -6.91 0.66 -9.76
C LEU A 357 -7.75 -0.61 -9.60
N ASP A 358 -8.69 -0.60 -8.66
CA ASP A 358 -9.62 -1.72 -8.44
C ASP A 358 -10.39 -2.09 -9.73
N GLY A 359 -10.55 -3.39 -9.99
CA GLY A 359 -11.26 -3.91 -11.16
C GLY A 359 -12.77 -3.70 -11.15
N SER A 360 -13.35 -3.22 -10.05
CA SER A 360 -14.77 -2.85 -9.94
C SER A 360 -15.11 -1.58 -10.73
N TYR A 361 -14.12 -0.77 -11.10
CA TYR A 361 -14.35 0.44 -11.88
C TYR A 361 -14.80 0.10 -13.33
N PRO A 362 -15.79 0.82 -13.88
CA PRO A 362 -16.22 0.62 -15.25
C PRO A 362 -15.10 0.90 -16.27
N SER A 363 -14.94 0.03 -17.26
CA SER A 363 -13.90 0.17 -18.30
C SER A 363 -14.00 1.47 -19.09
N SER A 364 -15.21 2.02 -19.22
CA SER A 364 -15.47 3.32 -19.87
C SER A 364 -14.82 4.49 -19.17
N VAL A 365 -14.63 4.41 -17.84
CA VAL A 365 -13.90 5.41 -17.06
C VAL A 365 -12.40 5.17 -17.17
N THR A 366 -11.96 3.94 -16.96
CA THR A 366 -10.54 3.63 -16.81
C THR A 366 -9.76 3.72 -18.13
N ALA A 367 -10.36 3.30 -19.25
CA ALA A 367 -9.72 3.33 -20.56
C ALA A 367 -9.39 4.75 -21.04
N SER A 368 -10.28 5.73 -20.80
CA SER A 368 -10.06 7.14 -21.18
C SER A 368 -8.86 7.78 -20.49
N TRP A 369 -8.43 7.21 -19.36
CA TRP A 369 -7.27 7.70 -18.59
C TRP A 369 -6.03 6.81 -18.75
N GLY A 370 -6.06 5.89 -19.71
CA GLY A 370 -4.91 5.07 -20.11
C GLY A 370 -4.65 3.87 -19.19
N PHE A 371 -5.62 3.45 -18.39
CA PHE A 371 -5.54 2.19 -17.68
C PHE A 371 -5.91 1.01 -18.59
N VAL A 372 -5.20 -0.10 -18.43
CA VAL A 372 -5.42 -1.37 -19.14
C VAL A 372 -5.84 -2.43 -18.14
N LYS A 373 -6.86 -3.22 -18.48
CA LYS A 373 -7.34 -4.29 -17.58
C LYS A 373 -6.34 -5.44 -17.55
N GLU A 374 -5.90 -5.80 -16.35
CA GLU A 374 -5.07 -6.97 -16.08
C GLU A 374 -5.70 -7.77 -14.93
N ASN A 375 -6.18 -8.98 -15.21
CA ASN A 375 -6.93 -9.79 -14.26
C ASN A 375 -8.16 -9.04 -13.69
N ASN A 376 -8.23 -8.89 -12.35
CA ASN A 376 -9.28 -8.16 -11.63
C ASN A 376 -8.84 -6.74 -11.25
N GLN A 377 -7.89 -6.14 -11.97
CA GLN A 377 -7.39 -4.79 -11.70
C GLN A 377 -7.17 -4.03 -13.01
N TYR A 378 -6.99 -2.72 -12.90
CA TYR A 378 -6.66 -1.81 -13.98
C TYR A 378 -5.27 -1.21 -13.73
N ILE A 379 -4.36 -1.33 -14.70
CA ILE A 379 -2.96 -0.92 -14.57
C ILE A 379 -2.66 0.22 -15.53
N LYS A 380 -2.04 1.29 -15.03
CA LYS A 380 -1.44 2.35 -15.85
C LYS A 380 0.04 2.45 -15.51
N LEU A 381 0.88 2.39 -16.54
CA LEU A 381 2.31 2.59 -16.42
C LEU A 381 2.66 3.98 -16.93
N ASP A 382 3.50 4.70 -16.19
CA ASP A 382 3.99 6.02 -16.57
C ASP A 382 5.42 6.23 -16.03
N SER A 383 6.07 7.33 -16.37
CA SER A 383 7.39 7.65 -15.84
C SER A 383 7.62 9.15 -15.64
N ILE A 384 8.36 9.48 -14.58
CA ILE A 384 8.82 10.84 -14.32
C ILE A 384 10.33 10.87 -14.52
N ASN A 385 10.76 11.72 -15.46
CA ASN A 385 12.17 11.87 -15.83
C ASN A 385 12.78 13.14 -15.26
N GLY A 386 14.11 13.20 -15.23
CA GLY A 386 14.86 14.42 -14.92
C GLY A 386 15.21 14.58 -13.44
N PHE A 387 15.17 13.48 -12.68
CA PHE A 387 15.79 13.40 -11.37
C PHE A 387 17.33 13.44 -11.47
N LYS A 388 18.00 13.53 -10.33
CA LYS A 388 19.46 13.44 -10.25
C LYS A 388 19.92 12.03 -10.58
N THR A 389 20.93 11.88 -11.44
CA THR A 389 21.52 10.57 -11.76
C THR A 389 22.60 10.16 -10.75
N THR A 390 22.98 8.88 -10.73
CA THR A 390 24.15 8.39 -9.96
C THR A 390 25.41 9.18 -10.33
N GLU A 391 25.68 9.37 -11.62
CA GLU A 391 26.84 10.13 -12.10
C GLU A 391 26.81 11.60 -11.62
N GLU A 392 25.66 12.26 -11.67
CA GLU A 392 25.49 13.63 -11.15
C GLU A 392 25.71 13.67 -9.63
N TYR A 393 25.23 12.65 -8.90
CA TYR A 393 25.40 12.51 -7.45
C TYR A 393 26.85 12.24 -7.02
N GLU A 394 27.62 11.48 -7.80
CA GLU A 394 29.02 11.23 -7.50
C GLU A 394 29.88 12.45 -7.82
N ASN A 395 29.67 13.05 -9.01
CA ASN A 395 30.48 14.18 -9.48
C ASN A 395 30.36 15.43 -8.60
N GLN A 396 29.25 15.64 -7.88
CA GLN A 396 29.09 16.78 -6.97
C GLN A 396 30.08 16.75 -5.78
N TYR A 397 30.66 15.59 -5.45
CA TYR A 397 31.59 15.42 -4.32
C TYR A 397 33.05 15.19 -4.75
N VAL A 398 33.38 15.27 -6.04
CA VAL A 398 34.74 14.99 -6.53
C VAL A 398 35.62 16.23 -6.47
N VAL A 399 36.89 16.04 -6.14
CA VAL A 399 37.96 17.05 -6.36
C VAL A 399 38.96 16.44 -7.33
N LYS A 400 39.13 17.06 -8.50
CA LYS A 400 40.15 16.66 -9.48
C LYS A 400 41.39 17.52 -9.26
N PHE A 401 42.52 16.88 -8.99
CA PHE A 401 43.82 17.55 -8.94
C PHE A 401 44.37 17.71 -10.35
N LYS A 402 45.21 18.72 -10.54
CA LYS A 402 45.99 18.85 -11.76
C LYS A 402 46.86 17.62 -11.95
N ASP A 403 46.99 17.19 -13.20
CA ASP A 403 47.87 16.08 -13.54
C ASP A 403 49.29 16.38 -13.06
N ASP A 404 49.87 15.46 -12.28
CA ASP A 404 51.26 15.53 -11.83
C ASP A 404 52.21 15.71 -13.02
N ASN A 405 51.84 15.19 -14.18
CA ASN A 405 52.65 15.24 -15.40
C ASN A 405 52.22 16.35 -16.38
N GLY A 406 51.20 17.13 -16.02
CA GLY A 406 50.66 18.20 -16.85
C GLY A 406 51.57 19.43 -16.94
N GLU A 407 51.31 20.30 -17.92
CA GLU A 407 52.12 21.51 -18.13
C GLU A 407 52.06 22.48 -16.95
N SER A 408 50.92 22.49 -16.24
CA SER A 408 50.64 23.39 -15.12
C SER A 408 51.67 23.36 -14.00
N LEU A 409 52.29 22.20 -13.75
CA LEU A 409 53.24 22.01 -12.64
C LEU A 409 54.70 22.06 -13.08
N ARG A 410 55.00 22.25 -14.37
CA ARG A 410 56.38 22.20 -14.90
C ARG A 410 57.29 23.26 -14.28
N GLU A 411 56.81 24.49 -14.13
CA GLU A 411 57.62 25.61 -13.63
C GLU A 411 57.98 25.45 -12.15
N ILE A 412 57.04 24.96 -11.34
CA ILE A 412 57.27 24.74 -9.91
C ILE A 412 58.18 23.52 -9.66
N LYS A 413 58.18 22.52 -10.54
CA LYS A 413 59.04 21.32 -10.42
C LYS A 413 60.54 21.57 -10.58
N LYS A 414 60.94 22.78 -11.01
CA LYS A 414 62.35 23.22 -11.07
C LYS A 414 62.98 23.37 -9.68
N TYR A 415 62.16 23.59 -8.66
CA TYR A 415 62.60 23.79 -7.28
C TYR A 415 62.49 22.50 -6.49
N THR A 416 63.33 22.36 -5.46
CA THR A 416 63.21 21.23 -4.54
C THR A 416 62.02 21.42 -3.60
N PRO A 417 61.44 20.34 -3.06
CA PRO A 417 60.37 20.46 -2.06
C PRO A 417 60.72 21.39 -0.89
N ASN A 418 61.95 21.37 -0.38
CA ASN A 418 62.38 22.28 0.68
C ASN A 418 62.48 23.73 0.21
N GLN A 419 62.97 24.00 -1.01
CA GLN A 419 62.97 25.36 -1.54
C GLN A 419 61.56 25.89 -1.75
N ILE A 420 60.64 25.04 -2.21
CA ILE A 420 59.22 25.38 -2.33
C ILE A 420 58.67 25.72 -0.94
N LYS A 421 58.93 24.88 0.07
CA LYS A 421 58.56 25.16 1.46
C LYS A 421 59.12 26.48 1.94
N ASP A 422 60.40 26.74 1.74
CA ASP A 422 61.05 27.98 2.19
C ASP A 422 60.47 29.20 1.48
N ILE A 423 60.19 29.14 0.16
CA ILE A 423 59.54 30.23 -0.57
C ILE A 423 58.11 30.48 -0.04
N LEU A 424 57.34 29.42 0.24
CA LEU A 424 55.95 29.52 0.66
C LEU A 424 55.76 29.84 2.15
N THR A 425 56.80 29.66 2.98
CA THR A 425 56.73 29.84 4.45
C THR A 425 57.67 30.92 5.00
N SER A 426 58.64 31.40 4.22
CA SER A 426 59.59 32.44 4.67
C SER A 426 58.93 33.80 4.85
N LYS A 427 59.41 34.55 5.85
CA LYS A 427 59.02 35.95 6.11
C LYS A 427 59.94 36.96 5.43
N ASN A 428 61.04 36.50 4.82
CA ASN A 428 62.02 37.35 4.13
C ASN A 428 61.73 37.36 2.62
N VAL A 429 62.05 38.46 1.94
CA VAL A 429 61.91 38.59 0.48
C VAL A 429 62.82 37.56 -0.19
N ASN A 430 62.21 36.51 -0.75
CA ASN A 430 62.89 35.49 -1.53
C ASN A 430 62.92 35.97 -2.99
N GLU A 431 64.06 35.92 -3.67
CA GLU A 431 64.16 36.38 -5.07
C GLU A 431 63.49 35.40 -6.06
N HIS A 432 63.19 34.19 -5.60
CA HIS A 432 62.54 33.15 -6.39
C HIS A 432 61.01 33.25 -6.34
N LYS A 433 60.38 33.17 -7.52
CA LYS A 433 58.94 33.16 -7.68
C LYS A 433 58.46 31.79 -8.14
N LEU A 434 57.48 31.25 -7.43
CA LEU A 434 56.79 30.03 -7.83
C LEU A 434 55.57 30.40 -8.68
N SER A 435 55.29 29.62 -9.72
CA SER A 435 54.06 29.78 -10.49
C SER A 435 53.45 28.45 -10.93
N ILE A 436 52.11 28.42 -11.00
CA ILE A 436 51.31 27.33 -11.56
C ILE A 436 50.34 27.99 -12.56
N ASP A 437 50.35 27.54 -13.82
CA ASP A 437 49.60 28.17 -14.93
C ASP A 437 49.81 29.70 -15.03
N GLY A 438 51.03 30.17 -14.80
CA GLY A 438 51.38 31.59 -14.85
C GLY A 438 50.86 32.44 -13.68
N LYS A 439 50.16 31.84 -12.70
CA LYS A 439 49.78 32.50 -11.45
C LYS A 439 50.89 32.34 -10.42
N GLU A 440 51.32 33.46 -9.82
CA GLU A 440 52.31 33.46 -8.75
C GLU A 440 51.74 32.78 -7.49
N ILE A 441 52.49 31.85 -6.91
CA ILE A 441 52.12 31.12 -5.70
C ILE A 441 52.91 31.69 -4.53
N GLN A 442 52.22 32.34 -3.60
CA GLN A 442 52.82 33.13 -2.53
C GLN A 442 52.73 32.47 -1.15
N SER A 443 51.86 31.46 -1.02
CA SER A 443 51.64 30.75 0.25
C SER A 443 51.28 29.28 0.02
N GLU A 444 51.39 28.48 1.08
CA GLU A 444 50.92 27.09 1.06
C GLU A 444 49.42 26.97 0.76
N LEU A 445 48.59 27.91 1.23
CA LEU A 445 47.17 27.97 0.91
C LEU A 445 46.96 28.21 -0.60
N ASP A 446 47.76 29.09 -1.20
CA ASP A 446 47.69 29.33 -2.65
C ASP A 446 48.14 28.10 -3.44
N PHE A 447 49.18 27.40 -2.97
CA PHE A 447 49.60 26.14 -3.57
C PHE A 447 48.48 25.09 -3.51
N ALA A 448 47.88 24.88 -2.32
CA ALA A 448 46.79 23.94 -2.10
C ALA A 448 45.57 24.22 -2.99
N LYS A 449 45.25 25.49 -3.26
CA LYS A 449 44.18 25.88 -4.20
C LYS A 449 44.56 25.62 -5.64
N ASN A 450 45.77 26.01 -6.04
CA ASN A 450 46.18 26.00 -7.44
C ASN A 450 46.61 24.61 -7.94
N VAL A 451 46.76 23.61 -7.07
CA VAL A 451 46.91 22.21 -7.47
C VAL A 451 45.57 21.52 -7.76
N ILE A 452 44.43 22.16 -7.47
CA ILE A 452 43.10 21.67 -7.83
C ILE A 452 42.79 22.12 -9.26
N GLU A 453 42.40 21.17 -10.11
CA GLU A 453 41.94 21.43 -11.48
C GLU A 453 40.45 21.79 -11.50
N SER A 454 39.61 20.99 -10.83
CA SER A 454 38.19 21.25 -10.71
C SER A 454 37.59 20.62 -9.44
N LYS A 455 36.42 21.13 -9.04
CA LYS A 455 35.68 20.66 -7.87
C LYS A 455 34.23 20.39 -8.27
N GLY A 456 33.62 19.40 -7.63
CA GLY A 456 32.19 19.11 -7.72
C GLY A 456 31.36 20.24 -7.12
N THR A 457 30.10 20.32 -7.54
CA THR A 457 29.18 21.42 -7.18
C THR A 457 28.84 21.50 -5.69
N SER A 458 29.05 20.44 -4.91
CA SER A 458 28.82 20.44 -3.46
C SER A 458 30.09 20.76 -2.66
N ILE A 459 31.27 20.84 -3.29
CA ILE A 459 32.51 21.19 -2.60
C ILE A 459 32.54 22.70 -2.34
N PRO A 460 32.67 23.16 -1.09
CA PRO A 460 32.69 24.58 -0.74
C PRO A 460 33.72 25.40 -1.54
N ASP A 461 33.37 26.64 -1.85
CA ASP A 461 34.27 27.63 -2.47
C ASP A 461 34.98 28.51 -1.44
N GLU A 462 34.56 28.42 -0.18
CA GLU A 462 35.15 29.10 0.96
C GLU A 462 36.46 28.43 1.39
N TRP A 463 37.53 29.23 1.44
CA TRP A 463 38.87 28.77 1.81
C TRP A 463 39.28 29.17 3.23
N ASP A 464 38.30 29.24 4.14
CA ASP A 464 38.51 29.53 5.56
C ASP A 464 38.64 28.24 6.39
N GLU A 465 39.16 28.33 7.62
CA GLU A 465 39.40 27.17 8.49
C GLU A 465 38.13 26.39 8.90
N LYS A 466 36.95 27.00 8.75
CA LYS A 466 35.66 26.37 9.06
C LYS A 466 35.21 25.45 7.93
N HIS A 467 35.55 25.76 6.69
CA HIS A 467 35.11 25.02 5.49
C HIS A 467 36.24 24.24 4.82
N PHE A 468 37.50 24.61 5.07
CA PHE A 468 38.65 24.03 4.40
C PHE A 468 39.88 23.94 5.30
N LEU A 469 40.58 22.81 5.25
CA LEU A 469 41.92 22.63 5.79
C LEU A 469 42.84 22.06 4.73
N TYR A 470 44.11 22.43 4.77
CA TYR A 470 45.16 21.86 3.94
C TYR A 470 46.34 21.43 4.81
N ASN A 471 47.03 20.37 4.40
CA ASN A 471 48.33 19.98 4.94
C ASN A 471 49.25 19.63 3.77
N ILE A 472 50.43 20.23 3.73
CA ILE A 472 51.44 19.94 2.71
C ILE A 472 52.64 19.25 3.38
N TYR A 473 53.03 18.11 2.82
CA TYR A 473 54.19 17.36 3.27
C TYR A 473 55.26 17.42 2.19
N TYR A 474 56.42 17.97 2.54
CA TYR A 474 57.57 18.11 1.66
C TYR A 474 58.57 16.99 1.92
N ASN A 475 58.83 16.16 0.91
CA ASN A 475 59.81 15.08 0.96
C ASN A 475 60.91 15.37 -0.06
N ASP A 476 61.89 16.15 0.39
CA ASP A 476 62.99 16.65 -0.43
C ASP A 476 63.89 15.53 -0.97
N THR A 477 64.18 14.51 -0.14
CA THR A 477 65.01 13.36 -0.52
C THR A 477 64.43 12.59 -1.71
N ASN A 478 63.11 12.46 -1.78
CA ASN A 478 62.45 11.78 -2.89
C ASN A 478 62.01 12.73 -4.02
N GLY A 479 62.08 14.05 -3.83
CA GLY A 479 61.57 15.03 -4.79
C GLY A 479 60.04 15.00 -4.89
N GLU A 480 59.35 14.95 -3.76
CA GLU A 480 57.90 14.74 -3.68
C GLU A 480 57.21 15.74 -2.76
N ILE A 481 55.99 16.12 -3.11
CA ILE A 481 55.10 16.93 -2.28
C ILE A 481 53.75 16.21 -2.18
N THR A 482 53.27 15.94 -0.97
CA THR A 482 51.92 15.39 -0.75
C THR A 482 51.00 16.48 -0.22
N VAL A 483 49.88 16.71 -0.89
CA VAL A 483 48.85 17.67 -0.51
C VAL A 483 47.65 16.90 0.01
N LYS A 484 47.29 17.14 1.27
CA LYS A 484 46.04 16.67 1.88
C LYS A 484 45.09 17.84 2.02
N LEU A 485 43.96 17.77 1.32
CA LEU A 485 42.86 18.71 1.38
C LEU A 485 41.73 18.12 2.20
N THR A 486 41.05 18.93 3.00
CA THR A 486 39.92 18.51 3.82
C THR A 486 38.83 19.57 3.72
N PHE A 487 37.71 19.20 3.09
CA PHE A 487 36.53 20.05 2.97
C PHE A 487 35.52 19.67 4.05
N LYS A 488 35.05 20.67 4.80
CA LYS A 488 34.13 20.53 5.93
C LYS A 488 32.77 21.12 5.59
N ASN A 489 31.74 20.72 6.34
CA ASN A 489 30.36 21.20 6.14
C ASN A 489 29.86 21.02 4.70
N VAL A 490 30.27 19.95 4.04
CA VAL A 490 29.86 19.64 2.66
C VAL A 490 28.38 19.23 2.67
N PRO A 491 27.50 19.93 1.92
CA PRO A 491 26.07 19.60 1.89
C PRO A 491 25.80 18.13 1.53
N GLY A 492 25.05 17.43 2.38
CA GLY A 492 24.69 16.03 2.17
C GLY A 492 25.76 15.02 2.61
N VAL A 493 26.83 15.46 3.29
CA VAL A 493 27.86 14.58 3.87
C VAL A 493 27.95 14.83 5.37
N GLU A 494 27.87 13.77 6.17
CA GLU A 494 27.95 13.86 7.64
C GLU A 494 29.37 14.03 8.18
N SER A 495 30.37 13.80 7.34
CA SER A 495 31.80 13.84 7.67
C SER A 495 32.59 14.75 6.73
N ASP A 496 33.82 15.09 7.14
CA ASP A 496 34.73 15.86 6.30
C ASP A 496 35.17 15.02 5.09
N LEU A 497 35.17 15.62 3.89
CA LEU A 497 35.72 15.01 2.69
C LEU A 497 37.22 15.26 2.62
N VAL A 498 38.01 14.18 2.65
CA VAL A 498 39.48 14.23 2.64
C VAL A 498 40.01 13.74 1.30
N PHE A 499 40.81 14.57 0.63
CA PHE A 499 41.47 14.26 -0.63
C PHE A 499 42.98 14.34 -0.46
N ILE A 500 43.72 13.34 -0.95
CA ILE A 500 45.18 13.30 -0.83
C ILE A 500 45.76 13.08 -2.23
N GLN A 501 46.64 13.98 -2.65
CA GLN A 501 47.39 13.86 -3.90
C GLN A 501 48.89 13.92 -3.62
N ARG A 502 49.63 12.97 -4.17
CA ARG A 502 51.09 12.98 -4.17
C ARG A 502 51.56 13.49 -5.53
N PHE A 503 52.39 14.52 -5.52
CA PHE A 503 53.07 15.08 -6.67
C PHE A 503 54.54 14.69 -6.61
N THR A 504 55.11 14.25 -7.73
CA THR A 504 56.43 13.63 -7.79
C THR A 504 57.34 14.29 -8.84
N GLY A 505 58.64 14.05 -8.75
CA GLY A 505 59.58 14.53 -9.76
C GLY A 505 59.83 16.03 -9.73
N PHE A 506 59.77 16.61 -8.52
CA PHE A 506 60.41 17.88 -8.22
C PHE A 506 61.93 17.70 -8.23
N ALA A 507 62.67 18.81 -8.37
CA ALA A 507 64.12 18.75 -8.34
C ALA A 507 64.64 18.17 -7.02
N LYS A 508 65.73 17.41 -7.09
CA LYS A 508 66.35 16.81 -5.90
C LYS A 508 67.49 17.71 -5.44
N GLY A 509 67.57 17.91 -4.13
CA GLY A 509 68.59 18.74 -3.52
C GLY A 509 69.03 18.23 -2.16
N ASN A 510 69.79 19.08 -1.51
CA ASN A 510 70.49 18.77 -0.28
C ASN A 510 69.58 18.92 0.94
N GLN A 511 69.93 18.23 2.03
CA GLN A 511 69.25 18.41 3.31
C GLN A 511 69.28 19.87 3.82
N VAL A 512 70.23 20.66 3.33
CA VAL A 512 70.35 22.11 3.56
C VAL A 512 70.18 22.82 2.21
N PRO A 513 69.42 23.93 2.11
CA PRO A 513 69.23 24.63 0.84
C PRO A 513 70.54 25.07 0.17
N THR A 514 70.71 24.72 -1.11
CA THR A 514 71.85 25.14 -1.95
C THR A 514 71.37 25.52 -3.34
N GLU A 515 72.18 26.28 -4.08
CA GLU A 515 71.94 26.60 -5.51
C GLU A 515 72.40 25.46 -6.45
N ASP A 516 73.19 24.52 -5.94
CA ASP A 516 73.57 23.30 -6.67
C ASP A 516 72.40 22.32 -6.70
N ILE A 517 71.66 22.28 -7.81
CA ILE A 517 70.48 21.43 -7.97
C ILE A 517 70.62 20.60 -9.24
N PHE A 518 70.20 19.35 -9.15
CA PHE A 518 70.09 18.46 -10.29
C PHE A 518 68.79 17.66 -10.21
N SER A 519 68.14 17.48 -11.35
CA SER A 519 66.95 16.67 -11.43
C SER A 519 66.92 15.84 -12.70
N PHE A 520 66.36 14.66 -12.54
CA PHE A 520 65.91 13.87 -13.66
C PHE A 520 64.53 14.38 -14.11
N LYS A 521 64.24 14.30 -15.41
CA LYS A 521 62.87 14.45 -15.91
C LYS A 521 61.98 13.43 -15.23
N THR A 522 60.73 13.79 -14.96
CA THR A 522 59.72 12.83 -14.49
C THR A 522 59.42 11.84 -15.61
N GLN A 523 58.91 10.66 -15.27
CA GLN A 523 58.67 9.58 -16.23
C GLN A 523 57.77 9.99 -17.40
N SER A 524 56.61 10.57 -17.12
CA SER A 524 55.71 11.00 -18.19
C SER A 524 56.28 12.15 -19.02
N GLN A 525 57.02 13.08 -18.41
CA GLN A 525 57.65 14.18 -19.14
C GLN A 525 58.82 13.70 -20.00
N LEU A 526 59.58 12.71 -19.54
CA LEU A 526 60.59 12.02 -20.34
C LEU A 526 59.97 11.46 -21.61
N PHE A 527 58.82 10.79 -21.52
CA PHE A 527 58.13 10.19 -22.67
C PHE A 527 57.50 11.22 -23.61
N VAL A 528 56.95 12.31 -23.09
CA VAL A 528 56.37 13.40 -23.91
C VAL A 528 57.47 14.15 -24.66
N ASP A 529 58.54 14.55 -23.95
CA ASP A 529 59.64 15.30 -24.55
C ASP A 529 60.52 14.42 -25.45
N ASN A 530 60.51 13.10 -25.23
CA ASN A 530 61.26 12.12 -26.01
C ASN A 530 60.35 10.93 -26.39
N PRO A 531 59.48 11.10 -27.42
CA PRO A 531 58.49 10.08 -27.82
C PRO A 531 59.12 8.74 -28.23
N ASN A 532 60.41 8.75 -28.55
CA ASN A 532 61.17 7.55 -28.88
C ASN A 532 61.30 6.58 -27.70
N PHE A 533 61.24 7.04 -26.44
CA PHE A 533 61.46 6.16 -25.28
C PHE A 533 60.24 5.32 -24.89
N LYS A 534 59.02 5.76 -25.22
CA LYS A 534 57.78 5.10 -24.78
C LYS A 534 57.66 3.63 -25.24
N ASN A 535 58.26 3.32 -26.41
CA ASN A 535 58.18 2.02 -27.05
C ASN A 535 59.53 1.28 -27.08
N MET A 536 60.52 1.77 -26.34
CA MET A 536 61.84 1.13 -26.27
C MET A 536 61.92 0.22 -25.04
N LEU A 537 62.55 -0.94 -25.21
CA LEU A 537 62.89 -1.80 -24.08
C LEU A 537 63.91 -1.08 -23.17
N PRO A 538 63.76 -1.17 -21.84
CA PRO A 538 64.73 -0.65 -20.88
C PRO A 538 66.20 -1.00 -21.19
N SER A 539 66.48 -2.23 -21.62
CA SER A 539 67.83 -2.68 -22.00
C SER A 539 68.38 -2.02 -23.27
N TYR A 540 67.50 -1.54 -24.16
CA TYR A 540 67.91 -0.78 -25.34
C TYR A 540 68.34 0.63 -24.96
N ILE A 541 67.61 1.27 -24.06
CA ILE A 541 67.95 2.57 -23.49
C ILE A 541 69.26 2.49 -22.70
N GLU A 542 69.45 1.42 -21.91
CA GLU A 542 70.71 1.17 -21.21
C GLU A 542 71.90 1.13 -22.19
N LYS A 543 71.78 0.41 -23.31
CA LYS A 543 72.83 0.35 -24.33
C LYS A 543 73.16 1.71 -24.92
N GLN A 544 72.14 2.54 -25.18
CA GLN A 544 72.32 3.89 -25.69
C GLN A 544 73.05 4.80 -24.69
N LEU A 545 72.71 4.71 -23.40
CA LEU A 545 73.36 5.48 -22.34
C LEU A 545 74.80 5.06 -22.07
N LYS A 546 75.14 3.79 -22.32
CA LYS A 546 76.51 3.25 -22.21
C LYS A 546 77.37 3.50 -23.45
N ASP A 547 76.83 4.09 -24.52
CA ASP A 547 77.58 4.36 -25.75
C ASP A 547 78.68 5.41 -25.50
N GLU A 548 79.93 5.07 -25.84
CA GLU A 548 81.07 5.94 -25.55
C GLU A 548 81.02 7.27 -26.31
N THR A 549 80.35 7.32 -27.47
CA THR A 549 80.33 8.50 -28.35
C THR A 549 79.11 9.38 -28.08
N ASN A 550 77.93 8.78 -27.90
CA ASN A 550 76.63 9.47 -27.80
C ASN A 550 75.99 9.40 -26.40
N GLY A 551 76.56 8.63 -25.46
CA GLY A 551 75.94 8.38 -24.15
C GLY A 551 75.64 9.63 -23.34
N ILE A 552 76.42 10.72 -23.47
CA ILE A 552 76.11 12.02 -22.84
C ILE A 552 74.85 12.64 -23.45
N ASN A 553 74.71 12.63 -24.77
CA ASN A 553 73.55 13.20 -25.45
C ASN A 553 72.29 12.42 -25.08
N GLU A 554 72.39 11.10 -24.94
CA GLU A 554 71.31 10.26 -24.47
C GLU A 554 70.99 10.51 -23.00
N LEU A 555 72.00 10.64 -22.12
CA LEU A 555 71.81 10.97 -20.71
C LEU A 555 71.12 12.33 -20.52
N ASN A 556 71.48 13.34 -21.31
CA ASN A 556 70.87 14.66 -21.27
C ASN A 556 69.36 14.65 -21.55
N LYS A 557 68.84 13.63 -22.25
CA LYS A 557 67.38 13.48 -22.45
C LYS A 557 66.64 13.11 -21.18
N PHE A 558 67.34 12.50 -20.22
CA PHE A 558 66.82 12.14 -18.89
C PHE A 558 66.96 13.28 -17.88
N ILE A 559 67.72 14.32 -18.19
CA ILE A 559 67.97 15.43 -17.26
C ILE A 559 66.89 16.50 -17.43
N GLY A 560 66.28 16.88 -16.32
CA GLY A 560 65.27 17.93 -16.26
C GLY A 560 65.92 19.29 -16.06
N PHE A 561 66.49 19.51 -14.88
CA PHE A 561 67.22 20.71 -14.52
C PHE A 561 68.61 20.36 -13.99
N SER A 562 69.61 21.19 -14.26
CA SER A 562 70.97 20.99 -13.79
C SER A 562 71.64 22.36 -13.65
N SER A 563 72.19 22.66 -12.48
CA SER A 563 73.03 23.86 -12.28
C SER A 563 74.30 23.79 -13.14
N ASP A 564 74.96 24.93 -13.35
CA ASP A 564 76.15 25.03 -14.20
C ASP A 564 77.27 24.05 -13.78
N SER A 565 77.45 23.86 -12.48
CA SER A 565 78.44 22.93 -11.92
C SER A 565 78.19 21.49 -12.39
N TYR A 566 76.97 20.98 -12.24
CA TYR A 566 76.60 19.63 -12.67
C TYR A 566 76.59 19.48 -14.19
N THR A 567 76.13 20.51 -14.91
CA THR A 567 76.13 20.54 -16.38
C THR A 567 77.56 20.44 -16.92
N LYS A 568 78.50 21.19 -16.33
CA LYS A 568 79.92 21.10 -16.65
C LYS A 568 80.49 19.73 -16.28
N GLY A 569 80.12 19.18 -15.13
CA GLY A 569 80.51 17.83 -14.70
C GLY A 569 80.10 16.74 -15.68
N ILE A 570 78.87 16.80 -16.22
CA ILE A 570 78.39 15.88 -17.26
C ILE A 570 79.19 16.03 -18.55
N ASN A 571 79.35 17.26 -19.03
CA ASN A 571 80.05 17.52 -20.29
C ASN A 571 81.54 17.13 -20.23
N GLU A 572 82.18 17.26 -19.07
CA GLU A 572 83.57 16.85 -18.82
C GLU A 572 83.73 15.37 -18.43
N ARG A 573 82.64 14.58 -18.39
CA ARG A 573 82.63 13.17 -17.96
C ARG A 573 83.17 12.92 -16.55
N LYS A 574 82.98 13.88 -15.65
CA LYS A 574 83.35 13.77 -14.22
C LYS A 574 82.24 13.13 -13.39
N TYR A 575 81.77 11.97 -13.83
CA TYR A 575 80.73 11.21 -13.16
C TYR A 575 80.80 9.73 -13.51
N LYS A 576 80.23 8.90 -12.65
CA LYS A 576 79.93 7.48 -12.89
C LYS A 576 78.42 7.30 -13.00
N LEU A 577 77.96 6.68 -14.09
CA LEU A 577 76.55 6.32 -14.29
C LEU A 577 76.36 4.82 -14.04
N GLU A 578 75.54 4.49 -13.06
CA GLU A 578 75.03 3.14 -12.78
C GLU A 578 73.61 3.04 -13.37
N ILE A 579 73.37 1.97 -14.13
CA ILE A 579 72.10 1.72 -14.81
C ILE A 579 71.62 0.32 -14.42
N VAL A 580 70.36 0.21 -14.03
CA VAL A 580 69.67 -1.07 -13.81
C VAL A 580 68.42 -1.07 -14.66
N SER A 581 68.36 -1.94 -15.68
CA SER A 581 67.18 -2.09 -16.54
C SER A 581 66.55 -3.47 -16.39
N ASP A 582 65.23 -3.52 -16.45
CA ASP A 582 64.44 -4.75 -16.42
C ASP A 582 63.37 -4.69 -17.51
N ASP A 583 63.57 -5.47 -18.57
CA ASP A 583 62.65 -5.53 -19.71
C ASP A 583 61.33 -6.23 -19.35
N ILE A 584 61.31 -7.10 -18.34
CA ILE A 584 60.12 -7.89 -17.95
C ILE A 584 59.17 -7.03 -17.12
N HIS A 585 59.72 -6.30 -16.15
CA HIS A 585 58.95 -5.42 -15.28
C HIS A 585 58.85 -3.99 -15.83
N GLY A 586 59.40 -3.74 -17.03
CA GLY A 586 59.28 -2.48 -17.74
C GLY A 586 59.81 -1.29 -16.94
N TYR A 587 61.03 -1.36 -16.40
CA TYR A 587 61.64 -0.23 -15.70
C TYR A 587 63.14 -0.04 -15.98
N ILE A 588 63.61 1.21 -15.86
CA ILE A 588 65.03 1.58 -15.88
C ILE A 588 65.34 2.52 -14.70
N THR A 589 66.36 2.17 -13.92
CA THR A 589 66.90 3.00 -12.84
C THR A 589 68.23 3.59 -13.27
N LEU A 590 68.34 4.91 -13.22
CA LEU A 590 69.57 5.66 -13.48
C LEU A 590 70.09 6.23 -12.16
N LYS A 591 71.36 5.96 -11.88
CA LYS A 591 72.08 6.54 -10.75
C LYS A 591 73.36 7.21 -11.23
N ILE A 592 73.40 8.53 -11.17
CA ILE A 592 74.58 9.33 -11.50
C ILE A 592 75.33 9.69 -10.22
N MET A 593 76.64 9.48 -10.22
CA MET A 593 77.54 9.81 -9.11
C MET A 593 78.65 10.71 -9.64
N PHE A 594 78.60 11.99 -9.30
CA PHE A 594 79.58 13.00 -9.68
C PHE A 594 80.88 12.87 -8.88
N ASP A 595 81.99 13.24 -9.51
CA ASP A 595 83.28 13.32 -8.83
C ASP A 595 83.26 14.43 -7.77
N ASN A 596 84.01 14.24 -6.68
CA ASN A 596 84.05 15.16 -5.53
C ASN A 596 84.48 16.60 -5.86
N ASN A 597 85.00 16.88 -7.05
CA ASN A 597 85.46 18.20 -7.50
C ASN A 597 84.50 18.89 -8.49
N VAL A 598 83.33 18.30 -8.77
CA VAL A 598 82.31 18.89 -9.66
C VAL A 598 81.61 20.08 -9.01
N VAL A 599 81.34 19.98 -7.71
CA VAL A 599 80.76 21.03 -6.87
C VAL A 599 81.68 21.31 -5.69
N ASN A 600 81.86 22.58 -5.34
CA ASN A 600 82.75 22.98 -4.24
C ASN A 600 82.05 23.02 -2.88
N ASN A 601 80.71 23.01 -2.87
CA ASN A 601 79.92 23.07 -1.65
C ASN A 601 79.82 21.66 -1.04
N GLU A 602 80.36 21.48 0.16
CA GLU A 602 80.37 20.19 0.88
C GLU A 602 78.98 19.69 1.26
N ASN A 603 77.99 20.59 1.29
CA ASN A 603 76.60 20.21 1.52
C ASN A 603 75.91 19.70 0.24
N SER A 604 76.58 19.73 -0.92
CA SER A 604 75.99 19.37 -2.21
C SER A 604 76.00 17.87 -2.52
N LEU A 605 74.89 17.36 -3.07
CA LEU A 605 74.68 15.96 -3.38
C LEU A 605 75.57 15.62 -4.57
N LEU A 606 76.32 14.53 -4.42
CA LEU A 606 77.10 13.98 -5.53
C LEU A 606 76.39 12.81 -6.19
N THR A 607 75.32 12.27 -5.59
CA THR A 607 74.62 11.09 -6.10
C THR A 607 73.14 11.38 -6.29
N TYR A 608 72.63 11.08 -7.49
CA TYR A 608 71.23 11.23 -7.84
C TYR A 608 70.73 9.93 -8.45
N THR A 609 69.55 9.49 -8.02
CA THR A 609 68.90 8.27 -8.52
C THR A 609 67.47 8.57 -8.94
N VAL A 610 67.06 8.00 -10.07
CA VAL A 610 65.67 7.97 -10.54
C VAL A 610 65.34 6.58 -11.06
N THR A 611 64.09 6.17 -10.89
CA THR A 611 63.53 4.97 -11.50
C THR A 611 62.37 5.39 -12.38
N TYR A 612 62.38 4.90 -13.62
CA TYR A 612 61.33 5.07 -14.60
C TYR A 612 60.65 3.73 -14.82
N SER A 613 59.33 3.68 -14.67
CA SER A 613 58.48 2.51 -14.91
C SER A 613 57.56 2.74 -16.12
N ASP A 614 56.64 1.81 -16.41
CA ASP A 614 55.60 1.90 -17.45
C ASP A 614 56.10 2.06 -18.89
N PHE A 615 57.26 1.48 -19.22
CA PHE A 615 57.53 1.13 -20.62
C PHE A 615 56.46 0.14 -21.04
N LEU A 616 55.77 0.38 -22.16
CA LEU A 616 54.83 -0.60 -22.72
C LEU A 616 55.62 -1.88 -23.05
N THR A 617 55.64 -2.83 -22.13
CA THR A 617 55.87 -4.23 -22.48
C THR A 617 54.59 -4.69 -23.15
N GLU A 618 54.62 -4.97 -24.44
CA GLU A 618 53.60 -5.82 -25.05
C GLU A 618 53.52 -7.17 -24.32
#